data_AF-A0A7K2MD70-F1
#
_entry.id   AF-A0A7K2MD70-F1
#
_cell.length_a   1.000
_cell.length_b   1.000
_cell.length_c   1.000
_cell.angle_alpha   90.00
_cell.angle_beta   90.00
_cell.angle_gamma   90.00
#
_symmetry.space_group_name_H-M   'P 1'
#
loop_
_entity.id
_entity.type
_entity.pdbx_description
1 polymer ?
#
loop_
_entity_poly.entity_id
_entity_poly.type
_entity_poly.pdbx_seq_one_letter_code
_entity_poly.pdbx_strand_id
1 'polypeptide(L)'
;GGVLARTADIPEGGGKVFAAQGVVVTQPVKGRFEAFSSTCTHQGCAVNRVADGVISCPCHRSEFSAADGSVRKGPATRPLPAKKISVAGEEIRLA
;
A
#
# COMPACT_ATOMS: atom_id res chain seq x y z
N GLY A 1 16.45 2.41 4.69
CA GLY A 1 16.42 2.23 3.21
C GLY A 1 16.36 3.57 2.48
N GLY A 2 16.14 3.53 1.15
CA GLY A 2 16.05 4.73 0.31
C GLY A 2 14.75 5.52 0.48
N VAL A 3 14.75 6.76 -0.02
CA VAL A 3 13.54 7.60 -0.10
C VAL A 3 12.56 6.98 -1.09
N LEU A 4 11.29 6.82 -0.68
CA LEU A 4 10.22 6.31 -1.54
C LEU A 4 9.52 7.46 -2.28
N ALA A 5 9.07 8.47 -1.53
CA ALA A 5 8.30 9.59 -2.02
C ALA A 5 8.26 10.73 -1.00
N ARG A 6 7.70 11.87 -1.41
CA ARG A 6 7.27 12.90 -0.47
C ARG A 6 5.86 12.60 0.07
N THR A 7 5.53 13.12 1.24
CA THR A 7 4.20 13.00 1.84
C THR A 7 3.11 13.58 0.93
N ALA A 8 3.40 14.68 0.23
CA ALA A 8 2.51 15.30 -0.75
C ALA A 8 2.21 14.44 -1.99
N ASP A 9 3.06 13.45 -2.29
CA ASP A 9 2.84 12.54 -3.44
C ASP A 9 1.78 11.46 -3.15
N ILE A 10 1.38 11.32 -1.88
CA ILE A 10 0.44 10.29 -1.42
C ILE A 10 -0.84 11.01 -0.95
N PRO A 11 -1.91 11.01 -1.76
CA PRO A 11 -3.14 11.73 -1.43
C PRO A 11 -3.90 11.04 -0.29
N GLU A 12 -4.64 11.82 0.49
CA GLU A 12 -5.56 11.30 1.51
C GLU A 12 -6.61 10.39 0.87
N GLY A 13 -6.91 9.27 1.53
CA GLY A 13 -7.78 8.21 1.01
C GLY A 13 -7.14 7.34 -0.09
N GLY A 14 -5.93 7.68 -0.52
CA GLY A 14 -5.24 7.05 -1.65
C GLY A 14 -3.90 6.41 -1.29
N GLY A 15 -3.10 6.17 -2.33
CA GLY A 15 -1.80 5.53 -2.20
C GLY A 15 -1.06 5.40 -3.52
N LYS A 16 0.22 5.00 -3.43
CA LYS A 16 1.10 4.82 -4.58
C LYS A 16 1.84 3.49 -4.46
N VAL A 17 1.98 2.80 -5.59
CA VAL A 17 2.74 1.56 -5.70
C VAL A 17 4.17 1.86 -6.16
N PHE A 18 5.14 1.38 -5.41
CA PHE A 18 6.57 1.45 -5.69
C PHE A 18 7.05 0.08 -6.15
N ALA A 19 6.88 -0.19 -7.44
CA ALA A 19 7.09 -1.52 -8.02
C ALA A 19 8.52 -2.05 -7.82
N ALA A 20 9.54 -1.21 -7.99
CA ALA A 20 10.95 -1.63 -7.83
C ALA A 20 11.29 -2.01 -6.37
N GLN A 21 10.54 -1.51 -5.39
CA GLN A 21 10.72 -1.80 -3.97
C GLN A 21 9.76 -2.88 -3.46
N GLY A 22 8.76 -3.28 -4.26
CA GLY A 22 7.75 -4.24 -3.86
C GLY A 22 6.82 -3.72 -2.74
N VAL A 23 6.56 -2.41 -2.71
CA VAL A 23 5.78 -1.76 -1.64
C VAL A 23 4.65 -0.92 -2.20
N VAL A 24 3.53 -0.87 -1.49
CA VAL A 24 2.48 0.13 -1.67
C VAL A 24 2.43 1.00 -0.41
N VAL A 25 2.46 2.32 -0.57
CA VAL A 25 2.29 3.29 0.53
C VAL A 25 0.92 3.92 0.39
N THR A 26 0.18 4.02 1.50
CA THR A 26 -1.17 4.57 1.54
C THR A 26 -1.24 5.72 2.55
N GLN A 27 -2.23 6.60 2.39
CA GLN A 27 -2.59 7.61 3.39
C GLN A 27 -4.10 7.51 3.69
N PRO A 28 -4.53 6.63 4.61
CA PRO A 28 -5.95 6.40 4.90
C PRO A 28 -6.69 7.65 5.39
N VAL A 29 -5.99 8.45 6.20
CA VAL A 29 -6.42 9.77 6.71
C VAL A 29 -5.23 10.71 6.65
N LYS A 30 -5.47 12.02 6.54
CA LYS A 30 -4.41 13.03 6.39
C LYS A 30 -3.28 12.87 7.41
N GLY A 31 -2.05 12.75 6.91
CA GLY A 31 -0.83 12.66 7.72
C GLY A 31 -0.51 11.28 8.31
N ARG A 32 -1.40 10.29 8.19
CA ARG A 32 -1.14 8.91 8.59
C ARG A 32 -0.72 8.09 7.37
N PHE A 33 0.52 7.62 7.36
CA PHE A 33 1.04 6.78 6.28
C PHE A 33 1.21 5.34 6.72
N GLU A 34 0.75 4.42 5.89
CA GLU A 34 0.94 2.99 6.08
C GLU A 34 1.66 2.41 4.86
N ALA A 35 2.34 1.29 5.04
CA ALA A 35 3.00 0.60 3.95
C ALA A 35 2.82 -0.90 4.02
N PHE A 36 2.59 -1.51 2.87
CA PHE A 36 2.38 -2.94 2.72
C PHE A 36 3.16 -3.50 1.54
N SER A 37 3.32 -4.81 1.49
CA SER A 37 3.78 -5.50 0.28
C SER A 37 2.87 -5.14 -0.89
N SER A 38 3.44 -4.80 -2.04
CA SER A 38 2.65 -4.67 -3.27
C SER A 38 2.31 -6.03 -3.90
N THR A 39 2.77 -7.14 -3.31
CA THR A 39 2.49 -8.51 -3.79
C THR A 39 1.21 -9.03 -3.17
N CYS A 40 0.21 -9.31 -4.02
CA CYS A 40 -1.05 -9.91 -3.63
C CYS A 40 -0.82 -11.31 -3.05
N THR A 41 -1.39 -11.57 -1.88
CA THR A 41 -1.27 -12.83 -1.14
C THR A 41 -2.04 -14.00 -1.73
N HIS A 42 -2.83 -13.78 -2.79
CA HIS A 42 -3.52 -14.86 -3.50
C HIS A 42 -2.53 -15.70 -4.32
N GLN A 43 -1.89 -15.11 -5.32
CA GLN A 43 -1.00 -15.80 -6.28
C GLN A 43 0.23 -14.96 -6.66
N GLY A 44 0.54 -13.89 -5.92
CA GLY A 44 1.77 -13.13 -6.13
C GLY A 44 1.71 -12.00 -7.17
N CYS A 45 0.57 -11.73 -7.78
CA CYS A 45 0.42 -10.56 -8.66
C CYS A 45 0.69 -9.24 -7.93
N ALA A 46 1.24 -8.25 -8.63
CA ALA A 46 1.31 -6.89 -8.10
C ALA A 46 -0.08 -6.25 -7.99
N VAL A 47 -0.36 -5.59 -6.86
CA VAL A 47 -1.46 -4.63 -6.74
C VAL A 47 -1.16 -3.39 -7.58
N ASN A 48 -2.18 -2.74 -8.12
CA ASN A 48 -1.98 -1.65 -9.07
C ASN A 48 -2.84 -0.41 -8.85
N ARG A 49 -3.78 -0.44 -7.90
CA ARG A 49 -4.67 0.68 -7.62
C ARG A 49 -4.84 0.85 -6.11
N VAL A 50 -4.82 2.10 -5.66
CA VAL A 50 -5.25 2.51 -4.32
C VAL A 50 -6.24 3.66 -4.47
N ALA A 51 -7.47 3.46 -4.06
CA ALA A 51 -8.53 4.48 -4.08
C ALA A 51 -9.56 4.17 -3.00
N ASP A 52 -10.20 5.20 -2.45
CA ASP A 52 -11.30 5.08 -1.49
C ASP A 52 -10.98 4.16 -0.30
N GLY A 53 -9.73 4.21 0.18
CA GLY A 53 -9.27 3.36 1.28
C GLY A 53 -9.08 1.88 0.92
N VAL A 54 -9.03 1.52 -0.37
CA VAL A 54 -8.90 0.15 -0.88
C VAL A 54 -7.70 0.00 -1.80
N ILE A 55 -6.89 -1.04 -1.56
CA ILE A 55 -5.81 -1.52 -2.42
C ILE A 55 -6.35 -2.66 -3.28
N SER A 56 -6.24 -2.58 -4.61
CA SER A 56 -6.80 -3.57 -5.53
C SER A 56 -5.75 -4.34 -6.31
N CYS A 57 -5.96 -5.65 -6.44
CA CYS A 57 -5.20 -6.53 -7.33
C CYS A 57 -5.96 -6.77 -8.65
N PRO A 58 -5.37 -6.50 -9.82
CA PRO A 58 -6.08 -6.58 -11.10
C PRO A 58 -6.29 -8.02 -11.59
N CYS A 59 -5.46 -8.98 -11.16
CA CYS A 59 -5.50 -10.34 -11.70
C CYS A 59 -6.82 -11.06 -11.41
N HIS A 60 -7.29 -11.00 -10.17
CA HIS A 60 -8.48 -11.73 -9.71
C HIS A 60 -9.42 -10.87 -8.86
N ARG A 61 -9.17 -9.55 -8.83
CA ARG A 61 -9.99 -8.56 -8.11
C ARG A 61 -10.03 -8.74 -6.59
N SER A 62 -8.95 -9.26 -6.00
CA SER A 62 -8.79 -9.18 -4.55
C SER A 62 -8.62 -7.74 -4.13
N GLU A 63 -9.23 -7.38 -3.01
CA GLU A 63 -9.19 -6.04 -2.43
C GLU A 63 -8.71 -6.13 -0.99
N PHE A 64 -7.90 -5.17 -0.60
CA PHE A 64 -7.32 -5.05 0.73
C PHE A 64 -7.60 -3.65 1.29
N SER A 65 -7.71 -3.54 2.60
CA SER A 65 -7.83 -2.27 3.30
C SER A 65 -6.54 -1.47 3.19
N ALA A 66 -6.63 -0.22 2.75
CA ALA A 66 -5.48 0.69 2.75
C ALA A 66 -5.04 1.09 4.16
N ALA A 67 -5.88 0.86 5.19
CA ALA A 67 -5.62 1.28 6.56
C ALA A 67 -4.81 0.27 7.38
N ASP A 68 -4.85 -1.01 7.01
CA ASP A 68 -4.22 -2.09 7.79
C ASP A 68 -3.82 -3.31 6.93
N GLY A 69 -4.04 -3.29 5.61
CA GLY A 69 -3.70 -4.39 4.70
C GLY A 69 -4.64 -5.61 4.81
N SER A 70 -5.68 -5.56 5.65
CA SER A 70 -6.64 -6.66 5.82
C SER A 70 -7.39 -6.98 4.53
N VAL A 71 -7.80 -8.24 4.36
CA VAL A 71 -8.60 -8.65 3.19
C VAL A 71 -9.98 -8.01 3.29
N ARG A 72 -10.40 -7.34 2.21
CA ARG A 72 -11.76 -6.81 2.05
C ARG A 72 -12.56 -7.64 1.06
N LYS A 73 -11.88 -8.24 0.07
CA LYS A 73 -12.49 -9.11 -0.94
C LYS A 73 -11.51 -10.15 -1.43
N GLY A 74 -11.98 -11.39 -1.52
CA GLY A 74 -11.23 -12.52 -2.05
C GLY A 74 -10.94 -12.42 -3.55
N PRO A 75 -10.22 -13.39 -4.14
CA PRO A 75 -9.89 -14.71 -3.56
C PRO A 75 -8.74 -14.74 -2.54
N ALA A 76 -7.98 -13.66 -2.34
CA ALA A 76 -7.00 -13.61 -1.25
C ALA A 76 -7.66 -13.87 0.11
N THR A 77 -7.03 -14.68 0.95
CA THR A 77 -7.51 -15.00 2.31
C THR A 77 -6.58 -14.52 3.41
N ARG A 78 -5.44 -13.91 3.04
CA ARG A 78 -4.42 -13.40 3.97
C ARG A 78 -4.19 -11.91 3.73
N PRO A 79 -3.95 -11.11 4.78
CA PRO A 79 -3.66 -9.68 4.64
C PRO A 79 -2.37 -9.44 3.85
N LEU A 80 -2.23 -8.27 3.24
CA LEU A 80 -0.94 -7.83 2.70
C LEU A 80 0.05 -7.67 3.88
N PRO A 81 1.26 -8.26 3.79
CA PRO A 81 2.27 -8.08 4.82
C PRO A 81 2.64 -6.60 5.00
N ALA A 82 2.65 -6.12 6.24
CA ALA A 82 3.11 -4.77 6.55
C ALA A 82 4.59 -4.57 6.19
N LYS A 83 4.93 -3.37 5.75
CA LYS A 83 6.29 -2.91 5.46
C LYS A 83 6.60 -1.75 6.38
N LYS A 84 7.81 -1.74 6.94
CA LYS A 84 8.23 -0.65 7.82
C LYS A 84 8.63 0.55 6.99
N ILE A 85 8.05 1.71 7.31
CA ILE A 85 8.44 3.00 6.77
C ILE A 85 8.74 3.96 7.93
N SER A 86 9.53 4.98 7.64
CA SER A 86 9.71 6.13 8.52
C SER A 86 9.31 7.39 7.77
N VAL A 87 8.60 8.29 8.45
CA VAL A 87 8.24 9.61 7.93
C VAL A 87 9.05 10.64 8.69
N ALA A 88 9.87 11.41 7.97
CA ALA A 88 10.71 12.47 8.54
C ALA A 88 10.47 13.76 7.77
N GLY A 89 9.76 14.70 8.38
CA GLY A 89 9.28 15.90 7.70
C GLY A 89 8.38 15.55 6.52
N GLU A 90 8.82 15.90 5.32
CA GLU A 90 8.09 15.63 4.07
C GLU A 90 8.52 14.34 3.38
N GLU A 91 9.50 13.60 3.89
CA GLU A 91 10.02 12.39 3.24
C GLU A 91 9.46 11.10 3.86
N ILE A 92 9.03 10.19 2.99
CA ILE A 92 8.70 8.82 3.34
C ILE A 92 9.86 7.93 2.89
N ARG A 93 10.43 7.18 3.83
CA ARG A 93 11.57 6.28 3.59
C ARG A 93 11.19 4.85 3.92
N LEU A 94 11.65 3.91 3.11
CA LEU A 94 11.58 2.49 3.47
C LEU A 94 12.60 2.25 4.59
N ALA A 95 12.19 1.60 5.67
CA ALA A 95 13.09 1.26 6.78
C ALA A 95 14.13 0.23 6.32
#